data_AF-A0A7S2AXU3-F1
#
_entry.id   AF-A0A7S2AXU3-F1
#
_cell.length_a   1.000
_cell.length_b   1.000
_cell.length_c   1.000
_cell.angle_alpha   90.00
_cell.angle_beta   90.00
_cell.angle_gamma   90.00
#
_symmetry.space_group_name_H-M   'P 1'
#
loop_
_entity.id
_entity.type
_entity.pdbx_description
1 polymer ?
#
loop_
_entity_poly.entity_id
_entity_poly.type
_entity_poly.pdbx_seq_one_letter_code
_entity_poly.pdbx_strand_id
1 'polypeptide(L)'
;EIRGRQVLVNGRALHLKGICWNPVAKSHRHADFRQYVDRDADLMAKAGINAVRTYAAITDRYVMDKLWEKGIYVVNSVYNSGGESPGNVAAKVRAVKDHPALLMYSVGNEWNYNGLYKKWGLSQSMARVKQVAQIIKSIDNTHPVASIYGEAPPRDVINGLPEIDAWGMNIYDGLSFHDSVETYARRSTKP
;
A
#
# COMPACT_ATOMS: atom_id res chain seq x y z
N GLU A 1 10.17 -9.15 4.86
CA GLU A 1 9.88 -10.52 4.37
C GLU A 1 8.42 -10.86 4.65
N ILE A 2 7.77 -11.65 3.79
CA ILE A 2 6.48 -12.28 4.11
C ILE A 2 6.71 -13.74 4.50
N ARG A 3 6.15 -14.17 5.63
CA ARG A 3 6.19 -15.56 6.07
C ARG A 3 4.82 -16.01 6.55
N GLY A 4 4.18 -16.91 5.79
CA GLY A 4 2.78 -17.24 6.01
C GLY A 4 1.93 -15.96 6.00
N ARG A 5 1.15 -15.75 7.06
CA ARG A 5 0.29 -14.57 7.23
C ARG A 5 0.94 -13.42 8.01
N GLN A 6 2.28 -13.34 8.01
CA GLN A 6 3.01 -12.33 8.76
C GLN A 6 3.93 -11.51 7.88
N VAL A 7 3.94 -10.20 8.13
CA VAL A 7 4.99 -9.29 7.66
C VAL A 7 6.10 -9.29 8.71
N LEU A 8 7.30 -9.71 8.31
CA LEU A 8 8.47 -9.75 9.18
C LEU A 8 9.43 -8.60 8.85
N VAL A 9 9.86 -7.88 9.89
CA VAL A 9 10.98 -6.93 9.84
C VAL A 9 12.06 -7.42 10.80
N ASN A 10 13.29 -7.57 10.28
CA ASN A 10 14.43 -8.12 11.03
C ASN A 10 14.10 -9.47 11.72
N GLY A 11 13.39 -10.33 11.02
CA GLY A 11 12.99 -11.67 11.50
C GLY A 11 11.85 -11.68 12.54
N ARG A 12 11.26 -10.52 12.87
CA ARG A 12 10.17 -10.41 13.85
C ARG A 12 8.87 -9.97 13.20
N ALA A 13 7.76 -10.57 13.62
CA ALA A 13 6.43 -10.17 13.15
C ALA A 13 6.13 -8.74 13.56
N LEU A 14 5.79 -7.89 12.58
CA LEU A 14 5.43 -6.50 12.80
C LEU A 14 3.91 -6.39 12.94
N HIS A 15 3.45 -5.90 14.10
CA HIS A 15 2.06 -5.50 14.29
C HIS A 15 1.87 -4.06 13.79
N LEU A 16 1.11 -3.88 12.71
CA LEU A 16 0.87 -2.58 12.10
C LEU A 16 -0.20 -1.80 12.87
N LYS A 17 0.21 -0.73 13.53
CA LYS A 17 -0.66 0.33 14.06
C LYS A 17 -0.66 1.45 13.03
N GLY A 18 -1.36 1.20 11.93
CA GLY A 18 -1.28 2.01 10.72
C GLY A 18 -2.41 3.02 10.57
N ILE A 19 -2.15 4.10 9.85
CA ILE A 19 -3.19 4.99 9.31
C ILE A 19 -3.00 5.20 7.81
N CYS A 20 -4.05 5.63 7.11
CA CYS A 20 -3.88 6.24 5.80
C CYS A 20 -3.52 7.73 5.98
N TRP A 21 -2.39 8.16 5.42
CA TRP A 21 -1.91 9.55 5.53
C TRP A 21 -1.72 10.15 4.13
N ASN A 22 -2.40 11.27 3.88
CA ASN A 22 -2.34 12.01 2.62
C ASN A 22 -2.67 13.48 2.89
N PRO A 23 -1.67 14.28 3.29
CA PRO A 23 -1.89 15.60 3.85
C PRO A 23 -2.24 16.61 2.74
N VAL A 24 -3.54 16.87 2.57
CA VAL A 24 -4.06 17.85 1.62
C VAL A 24 -4.53 19.08 2.40
N ALA A 25 -3.92 20.23 2.13
CA ALA A 25 -4.33 21.49 2.75
C ALA A 25 -5.77 21.85 2.37
N LYS A 26 -6.46 22.61 3.24
CA LYS A 26 -7.77 23.17 2.89
C LYS A 26 -7.65 23.97 1.58
N SER A 27 -8.63 23.81 0.70
CA SER A 27 -8.67 24.41 -0.64
C SER A 27 -7.64 23.88 -1.65
N HIS A 28 -6.83 22.87 -1.30
CA HIS A 28 -5.91 22.21 -2.22
C HIS A 28 -6.45 20.85 -2.67
N ARG A 29 -5.93 20.33 -3.78
CA ARG A 29 -6.35 19.05 -4.38
C ARG A 29 -5.31 17.94 -4.29
N HIS A 30 -4.05 18.29 -3.99
CA HIS A 30 -2.92 17.38 -3.98
C HIS A 30 -2.26 17.37 -2.61
N ALA A 31 -1.68 16.22 -2.25
CA ALA A 31 -0.96 16.07 -1.00
C ALA A 31 0.38 16.81 -1.06
N ASP A 32 0.73 17.46 0.04
CA ASP A 32 2.04 18.06 0.23
C ASP A 32 2.73 17.39 1.42
N PHE A 33 3.36 16.25 1.15
CA PHE A 33 4.02 15.49 2.20
C PHE A 33 5.14 16.29 2.87
N ARG A 34 5.94 17.03 2.09
CA ARG A 34 7.09 17.77 2.60
C ARG A 34 6.68 18.88 3.55
N GLN A 35 5.62 19.62 3.21
CA GLN A 35 5.10 20.71 4.06
C GLN A 35 4.61 20.22 5.43
N TYR A 36 4.08 19.00 5.50
CA TYR A 36 3.36 18.52 6.69
C TYR A 36 4.09 17.44 7.49
N VAL A 37 5.10 16.77 6.92
CA VAL A 37 5.72 15.60 7.55
C VAL A 37 6.29 15.89 8.94
N ASP A 38 6.96 17.03 9.15
CA ASP A 38 7.60 17.33 10.44
C ASP A 38 6.58 17.36 11.58
N ARG A 39 5.45 18.04 11.37
CA ARG A 39 4.36 18.11 12.35
C ARG A 39 3.62 16.77 12.46
N ASP A 40 3.25 16.18 11.33
CA ASP A 40 2.37 15.03 11.31
C ASP A 40 3.08 13.78 11.83
N ALA A 41 4.37 13.60 11.53
CA ALA A 41 5.17 12.49 12.05
C ALA A 41 5.29 12.55 13.58
N ASP A 42 5.45 13.74 14.16
CA ASP A 42 5.44 13.93 15.62
C ASP A 42 4.09 13.56 16.25
N LEU A 43 2.97 13.95 15.63
CA LEU A 43 1.64 13.60 16.12
C LEU A 43 1.37 12.09 16.00
N MET A 44 1.75 11.49 14.87
CA MET A 44 1.63 10.06 14.65
C MET A 44 2.44 9.25 15.67
N ALA A 45 3.68 9.64 15.92
CA ALA A 45 4.53 9.00 16.92
C ALA A 45 3.94 9.10 18.33
N LYS A 46 3.43 10.28 18.72
CA LYS A 46 2.75 10.48 20.02
C LYS A 46 1.50 9.62 20.16
N ALA A 47 0.78 9.37 19.07
CA ALA A 47 -0.37 8.47 19.02
C ALA A 47 0.00 6.98 18.98
N GLY A 48 1.31 6.65 18.94
CA GLY A 48 1.80 5.28 18.87
C GLY A 48 1.62 4.61 17.50
N ILE A 49 1.39 5.39 16.45
CA ILE A 49 1.33 4.91 15.05
C ILE A 49 2.75 4.51 14.63
N ASN A 50 2.86 3.36 13.96
CA ASN A 50 4.15 2.84 13.48
C ASN A 50 4.19 2.59 11.97
N ALA A 51 3.10 2.88 11.26
CA ALA A 51 3.04 2.74 9.81
C ALA A 51 2.06 3.73 9.19
N VAL A 52 2.35 4.14 7.96
CA VAL A 52 1.42 4.89 7.11
C VAL A 52 1.24 4.20 5.77
N ARG A 53 0.01 4.24 5.25
CA ARG A 53 -0.27 4.03 3.83
C ARG A 53 -0.61 5.36 3.19
N THR A 54 -0.07 5.64 2.01
CA THR A 54 -0.36 6.89 1.29
C THR A 54 -1.36 6.71 0.15
N TYR A 55 -1.91 7.79 -0.40
CA TYR A 55 -2.69 7.77 -1.64
C TYR A 55 -1.93 8.35 -2.85
N ALA A 56 -0.71 8.84 -2.63
CA ALA A 56 0.25 9.25 -3.65
C ALA A 56 1.64 8.76 -3.27
N ALA A 57 2.51 8.58 -4.26
CA ALA A 57 3.85 8.07 -4.04
C ALA A 57 4.70 9.12 -3.29
N ILE A 58 5.33 8.71 -2.20
CA ILE A 58 6.41 9.49 -1.59
C ILE A 58 7.70 9.14 -2.35
N THR A 59 8.26 10.12 -3.05
CA THR A 59 9.58 10.01 -3.70
C THR A 59 10.60 10.99 -3.11
N ASP A 60 10.17 11.90 -2.24
CA ASP A 60 11.05 12.80 -1.50
C ASP A 60 11.66 12.04 -0.31
N ARG A 61 12.97 11.84 -0.34
CA ARG A 61 13.69 11.13 0.72
C ARG A 61 13.65 11.87 2.06
N TYR A 62 13.55 13.20 2.08
CA TYR A 62 13.39 13.94 3.33
C TYR A 62 12.12 13.52 4.09
N VAL A 63 11.01 13.31 3.38
CA VAL A 63 9.76 12.83 3.98
C VAL A 63 9.96 11.43 4.55
N MET A 64 10.64 10.56 3.82
CA MET A 64 10.93 9.19 4.26
C MET A 64 11.85 9.18 5.50
N ASP A 65 12.86 10.05 5.54
CA ASP A 65 13.77 10.23 6.68
C ASP A 65 12.99 10.67 7.92
N LYS A 66 12.10 11.67 7.79
CA LYS A 66 11.28 12.16 8.91
C LYS A 66 10.32 11.14 9.47
N LEU A 67 9.73 10.30 8.63
CA LEU A 67 8.93 9.16 9.11
C LEU A 67 9.81 8.11 9.80
N TRP A 68 10.99 7.83 9.25
CA TRP A 68 11.91 6.85 9.81
C TRP A 68 12.49 7.26 11.17
N GLU A 69 12.87 8.53 11.34
CA GLU A 69 13.32 9.12 12.61
C GLU A 69 12.30 8.90 13.74
N LYS A 70 11.02 8.72 13.39
CA LYS A 70 9.91 8.46 14.31
C LYS A 70 9.51 6.98 14.42
N GLY A 71 10.25 6.09 13.75
CA GLY A 71 9.95 4.66 13.71
C GLY A 71 8.68 4.32 12.91
N ILE A 72 8.32 5.16 11.94
CA ILE A 72 7.12 5.00 11.11
C ILE A 72 7.50 4.39 9.77
N TYR A 73 6.97 3.20 9.50
CA TYR A 73 7.10 2.51 8.22
C TYR A 73 6.14 3.05 7.15
N VAL A 74 6.48 2.87 5.88
CA VAL A 74 5.72 3.38 4.74
C VAL A 74 5.26 2.24 3.84
N VAL A 75 3.95 2.11 3.69
CA VAL A 75 3.26 1.37 2.63
C VAL A 75 3.04 2.36 1.48
N ASN A 76 4.01 2.42 0.56
CA ASN A 76 4.07 3.50 -0.43
C ASN A 76 3.19 3.19 -1.64
N SER A 77 2.12 3.97 -1.84
CA SER A 77 1.24 3.79 -3.00
C SER A 77 1.87 4.36 -4.26
N VAL A 78 2.42 3.47 -5.10
CA VAL A 78 3.13 3.88 -6.31
C VAL A 78 2.24 3.97 -7.55
N TYR A 79 1.05 3.38 -7.50
CA TYR A 79 0.09 3.39 -8.61
C TYR A 79 -1.35 3.22 -8.12
N ASN A 80 -2.20 4.24 -8.29
CA ASN A 80 -3.60 4.21 -7.84
C ASN A 80 -4.64 4.44 -8.96
N SER A 81 -4.21 4.87 -10.15
CA SER A 81 -5.12 5.21 -11.25
C SER A 81 -4.64 4.62 -12.57
N GLY A 82 -5.57 4.03 -13.32
CA GLY A 82 -5.38 3.50 -14.66
C GLY A 82 -5.01 4.54 -15.71
N GLY A 83 -5.20 5.83 -15.39
CA GLY A 83 -4.77 6.95 -16.23
C GLY A 83 -3.27 7.22 -16.16
N GLU A 84 -2.56 6.70 -15.15
CA GLU A 84 -1.12 6.81 -15.06
C GLU A 84 -0.43 5.79 -15.98
N SER A 85 0.66 6.22 -16.64
CA SER A 85 1.53 5.29 -17.37
C SER A 85 2.24 4.36 -16.38
N PRO A 86 2.18 3.02 -16.56
CA PRO A 86 2.94 2.08 -15.73
C PRO A 86 4.45 2.36 -15.72
N GLY A 87 4.99 3.00 -16.77
CA GLY A 87 6.40 3.39 -16.84
C GLY A 87 6.82 4.37 -15.73
N ASN A 88 5.89 5.20 -15.22
CA ASN A 88 6.17 6.14 -14.15
C ASN A 88 6.41 5.45 -12.79
N VAL A 89 5.90 4.22 -12.62
CA VAL A 89 6.10 3.41 -11.41
C VAL A 89 7.58 3.13 -11.20
N ALA A 90 8.34 2.90 -12.28
CA ALA A 90 9.76 2.58 -12.19
C ALA A 90 10.58 3.72 -11.54
N ALA A 91 10.26 4.98 -11.87
CA ALA A 91 10.92 6.14 -11.26
C ALA A 91 10.58 6.25 -9.77
N LYS A 92 9.31 6.04 -9.39
CA LYS A 92 8.85 6.07 -8.00
C LYS A 92 9.51 5.00 -7.14
N VAL A 93 9.60 3.77 -7.64
CA VAL A 93 10.29 2.66 -6.97
C VAL A 93 11.78 3.00 -6.78
N ARG A 94 12.47 3.39 -7.85
CA ARG A 94 13.92 3.72 -7.79
C ARG A 94 14.25 4.84 -6.82
N ALA A 95 13.34 5.80 -6.61
CA ALA A 95 13.58 6.94 -5.74
C ALA A 95 13.78 6.55 -4.26
N VAL A 96 13.15 5.46 -3.80
CA VAL A 96 13.08 5.11 -2.37
C VAL A 96 13.26 3.63 -2.05
N LYS A 97 13.56 2.77 -3.04
CA LYS A 97 13.70 1.30 -2.86
C LYS A 97 14.73 0.86 -1.81
N ASP A 98 15.68 1.71 -1.49
CA ASP A 98 16.77 1.48 -0.55
C ASP A 98 16.57 2.24 0.77
N HIS A 99 15.41 2.89 0.95
CA HIS A 99 15.12 3.67 2.14
C HIS A 99 14.58 2.78 3.27
N PRO A 100 15.12 2.84 4.51
CA PRO A 100 14.74 1.93 5.60
C PRO A 100 13.29 2.07 6.08
N ALA A 101 12.68 3.25 5.91
CA ALA A 101 11.25 3.44 6.20
C ALA A 101 10.33 2.63 5.26
N LEU A 102 10.78 2.26 4.05
CA LEU A 102 9.93 1.55 3.10
C LEU A 102 9.63 0.14 3.62
N LEU A 103 8.35 -0.18 3.80
CA LEU A 103 7.91 -1.51 4.23
C LEU A 103 7.45 -2.37 3.06
N MET A 104 6.63 -1.78 2.18
CA MET A 104 6.07 -2.44 1.01
C MET A 104 5.53 -1.39 0.03
N TYR A 105 5.31 -1.80 -1.21
CA TYR A 105 4.61 -0.99 -2.21
C TYR A 105 3.13 -1.32 -2.23
N SER A 106 2.26 -0.34 -2.46
CA SER A 106 0.83 -0.56 -2.69
C SER A 106 0.46 -0.25 -4.14
N VAL A 107 -0.30 -1.16 -4.76
CA VAL A 107 -0.81 -1.06 -6.13
C VAL A 107 -2.34 -1.12 -6.12
N GLY A 108 -2.95 -0.02 -6.51
CA GLY A 108 -4.40 0.15 -6.59
C GLY A 108 -5.07 0.43 -5.24
N ASN A 109 -6.32 0.86 -5.34
CA ASN A 109 -7.24 1.04 -4.22
C ASN A 109 -8.65 0.71 -4.71
N GLU A 110 -9.32 -0.29 -4.10
CA GLU A 110 -10.72 -0.66 -4.39
C GLU A 110 -11.01 -0.79 -5.89
N TRP A 111 -10.04 -1.36 -6.61
CA TRP A 111 -10.08 -1.42 -8.06
C TRP A 111 -11.16 -2.38 -8.59
N ASN A 112 -11.72 -3.23 -7.73
CA ASN A 112 -12.93 -4.00 -8.00
C ASN A 112 -14.18 -3.13 -8.14
N TYR A 113 -14.22 -1.97 -7.50
CA TYR A 113 -15.32 -1.03 -7.63
C TYR A 113 -15.05 0.03 -8.70
N ASN A 114 -13.85 0.59 -8.72
CA ASN A 114 -13.56 1.75 -9.57
C ASN A 114 -12.89 1.40 -10.91
N GLY A 115 -12.47 0.14 -11.14
CA GLY A 115 -11.76 -0.26 -12.36
C GLY A 115 -10.42 0.45 -12.57
N LEU A 116 -9.81 0.94 -11.48
CA LEU A 116 -8.73 1.95 -11.42
C LEU A 116 -9.10 3.29 -12.07
N TYR A 117 -10.33 3.72 -11.86
CA TYR A 117 -10.92 4.96 -12.39
C TYR A 117 -10.94 5.02 -13.92
N LYS A 118 -10.92 3.84 -14.54
CA LYS A 118 -11.17 3.62 -15.96
C LYS A 118 -12.42 2.74 -16.03
N LYS A 119 -13.19 2.82 -17.12
CA LYS A 119 -14.36 1.95 -17.36
C LYS A 119 -13.96 0.50 -17.66
N TRP A 120 -12.94 0.00 -16.96
CA TRP A 120 -12.37 -1.32 -17.11
C TRP A 120 -13.15 -2.32 -16.27
N GLY A 121 -13.39 -3.51 -16.84
CA GLY A 121 -13.90 -4.64 -16.10
C GLY A 121 -12.83 -5.26 -15.20
N LEU A 122 -13.23 -6.21 -14.35
CA LEU A 122 -12.36 -6.89 -13.38
C LEU A 122 -11.08 -7.45 -14.05
N SER A 123 -11.21 -8.19 -15.15
CA SER A 123 -10.07 -8.80 -15.85
C SER A 123 -9.06 -7.78 -16.36
N GLN A 124 -9.52 -6.63 -16.86
CA GLN A 124 -8.65 -5.55 -17.33
C GLN A 124 -7.91 -4.88 -16.16
N SER A 125 -8.62 -4.66 -15.05
CA SER A 125 -8.03 -4.11 -13.82
C SER A 125 -6.99 -5.07 -13.24
N MET A 126 -7.28 -6.37 -13.17
CA MET A 126 -6.33 -7.40 -12.77
C MET A 126 -5.09 -7.41 -13.67
N ALA A 127 -5.26 -7.37 -14.98
CA ALA A 127 -4.14 -7.31 -15.92
C ALA A 127 -3.25 -6.08 -15.67
N ARG A 128 -3.85 -4.92 -15.36
CA ARG A 128 -3.09 -3.72 -15.03
C ARG A 128 -2.37 -3.83 -13.68
N VAL A 129 -3.02 -4.32 -12.64
CA VAL A 129 -2.41 -4.54 -11.32
C VAL A 129 -1.23 -5.50 -11.45
N LYS A 130 -1.41 -6.61 -12.19
CA LYS A 130 -0.36 -7.58 -12.51
C LYS A 130 0.84 -6.92 -13.19
N GLN A 131 0.60 -6.17 -14.26
CA GLN A 131 1.64 -5.47 -15.00
C GLN A 131 2.46 -4.55 -14.10
N VAL A 132 1.80 -3.77 -13.24
CA VAL A 132 2.47 -2.85 -12.32
C VAL A 132 3.28 -3.60 -11.26
N ALA A 133 2.72 -4.66 -10.66
CA ALA A 133 3.43 -5.49 -9.69
C ALA A 133 4.70 -6.14 -10.28
N GLN A 134 4.63 -6.60 -11.54
CA GLN A 134 5.79 -7.14 -12.26
C GLN A 134 6.87 -6.08 -12.49
N ILE A 135 6.49 -4.84 -12.84
CA ILE A 135 7.43 -3.73 -12.98
C ILE A 135 8.15 -3.47 -11.65
N ILE A 136 7.41 -3.39 -10.54
CA ILE A 136 8.00 -3.20 -9.20
C ILE A 136 9.01 -4.31 -8.89
N LYS A 137 8.60 -5.58 -9.01
CA LYS A 137 9.44 -6.75 -8.70
C LYS A 137 10.68 -6.87 -9.58
N SER A 138 10.65 -6.35 -10.81
CA SER A 138 11.84 -6.31 -11.68
C SER A 138 12.89 -5.27 -11.25
N ILE A 139 12.52 -4.31 -10.40
CA ILE A 139 13.39 -3.23 -9.91
C ILE A 139 13.79 -3.48 -8.45
N ASP A 140 12.86 -4.00 -7.65
CA ASP A 140 13.01 -4.27 -6.24
C ASP A 140 12.29 -5.59 -5.90
N ASN A 141 13.08 -6.66 -5.71
CA ASN A 141 12.57 -7.96 -5.30
C ASN A 141 12.60 -8.17 -3.77
N THR A 142 13.02 -7.14 -3.01
CA THR A 142 13.27 -7.25 -1.57
C THR A 142 12.06 -6.82 -0.75
N HIS A 143 11.33 -5.81 -1.22
CA HIS A 143 10.12 -5.31 -0.58
C HIS A 143 8.86 -5.99 -1.15
N PRO A 144 7.88 -6.38 -0.29
CA PRO A 144 6.61 -6.92 -0.75
C PRO A 144 5.81 -5.93 -1.60
N VAL A 145 4.94 -6.46 -2.46
CA VAL A 145 3.93 -5.70 -3.20
C VAL A 145 2.55 -6.05 -2.65
N ALA A 146 1.82 -5.06 -2.16
CA ALA A 146 0.45 -5.18 -1.71
C ALA A 146 -0.53 -4.63 -2.74
N SER A 147 -1.77 -5.11 -2.70
CA SER A 147 -2.90 -4.49 -3.40
C SER A 147 -4.08 -4.32 -2.45
N ILE A 148 -4.86 -3.27 -2.68
CA ILE A 148 -5.95 -2.87 -1.80
C ILE A 148 -7.27 -3.12 -2.52
N TYR A 149 -8.06 -4.02 -1.96
CA TYR A 149 -9.33 -4.49 -2.49
C TYR A 149 -10.47 -3.98 -1.61
N GLY A 150 -11.63 -3.71 -2.21
CA GLY A 150 -12.84 -3.48 -1.42
C GLY A 150 -13.39 -4.83 -0.96
N GLU A 151 -13.53 -5.00 0.35
CA GLU A 151 -13.82 -6.28 1.01
C GLU A 151 -12.71 -7.34 0.87
N ALA A 152 -12.97 -8.53 1.43
CA ALA A 152 -12.10 -9.68 1.23
C ALA A 152 -12.08 -10.11 -0.25
N PRO A 153 -10.92 -10.15 -0.92
CA PRO A 153 -10.84 -10.61 -2.31
C PRO A 153 -11.25 -12.09 -2.43
N PRO A 154 -11.90 -12.49 -3.53
CA PRO A 154 -12.22 -13.89 -3.78
C PRO A 154 -10.97 -14.68 -4.22
N ARG A 155 -11.02 -16.02 -4.13
CA ARG A 155 -9.85 -16.89 -4.37
C ARG A 155 -9.29 -16.78 -5.79
N ASP A 156 -10.15 -16.63 -6.78
CA ASP A 156 -9.78 -16.45 -8.18
C ASP A 156 -8.98 -15.16 -8.40
N VAL A 157 -9.37 -14.05 -7.76
CA VAL A 157 -8.61 -12.80 -7.78
C VAL A 157 -7.24 -12.98 -7.11
N ILE A 158 -7.20 -13.60 -5.92
CA ILE A 158 -5.95 -13.86 -5.19
C ILE A 158 -4.99 -14.74 -6.02
N ASN A 159 -5.50 -15.83 -6.59
CA ASN A 159 -4.72 -16.79 -7.36
C ASN A 159 -4.30 -16.24 -8.74
N GLY A 160 -5.11 -15.35 -9.32
CA GLY A 160 -4.81 -14.68 -10.59
C GLY A 160 -3.73 -13.59 -10.49
N LEU A 161 -3.35 -13.20 -9.27
CA LEU A 161 -2.35 -12.18 -8.97
C LEU A 161 -1.26 -12.73 -8.03
N PRO A 162 -0.48 -13.73 -8.48
CA PRO A 162 0.58 -14.31 -7.66
C PRO A 162 1.65 -13.29 -7.26
N GLU A 163 1.85 -12.22 -8.04
CA GLU A 163 2.80 -11.14 -7.76
C GLU A 163 2.39 -10.22 -6.59
N ILE A 164 1.14 -10.31 -6.11
CA ILE A 164 0.71 -9.58 -4.92
C ILE A 164 1.04 -10.42 -3.68
N ASP A 165 1.97 -9.94 -2.86
CA ASP A 165 2.48 -10.64 -1.68
C ASP A 165 1.59 -10.47 -0.45
N ALA A 166 0.84 -9.36 -0.37
CA ALA A 166 -0.06 -9.02 0.74
C ALA A 166 -1.35 -8.35 0.24
N TRP A 167 -2.45 -8.50 0.97
CA TRP A 167 -3.74 -7.90 0.61
C TRP A 167 -4.24 -6.96 1.69
N GLY A 168 -4.51 -5.70 1.31
CA GLY A 168 -5.31 -4.79 2.13
C GLY A 168 -6.79 -4.90 1.75
N MET A 169 -7.66 -4.87 2.76
CA MET A 169 -9.11 -4.86 2.59
C MET A 169 -9.65 -3.55 3.13
N ASN A 170 -10.32 -2.77 2.28
CA ASN A 170 -11.13 -1.64 2.74
C ASN A 170 -12.53 -2.18 3.06
N ILE A 171 -12.95 -2.03 4.32
CA ILE A 171 -14.19 -2.60 4.86
C ILE A 171 -14.92 -1.48 5.60
N TYR A 172 -16.23 -1.33 5.34
CA TYR A 172 -17.07 -0.29 5.93
C TYR A 172 -18.35 -0.87 6.54
N ASP A 173 -18.19 -1.85 7.43
CA ASP A 173 -19.30 -2.65 8.01
C ASP A 173 -19.87 -2.10 9.34
N GLY A 174 -19.74 -0.79 9.56
CA GLY A 174 -20.32 -0.13 10.73
C GLY A 174 -19.60 -0.46 12.04
N LEU A 175 -20.29 -1.13 12.98
CA LEU A 175 -19.81 -1.33 14.36
C LEU A 175 -18.80 -2.48 14.52
N SER A 176 -18.58 -3.31 13.49
CA SER A 176 -17.66 -4.44 13.55
C SER A 176 -17.07 -4.77 12.18
N PHE A 177 -16.08 -5.67 12.13
CA PHE A 177 -15.55 -6.23 10.87
C PHE A 177 -16.19 -7.58 10.50
N HIS A 178 -17.27 -7.96 11.19
CA HIS A 178 -17.95 -9.25 11.07
C HIS A 178 -16.97 -10.43 10.94
N ASP A 179 -17.03 -11.17 9.84
CA ASP A 179 -16.18 -12.32 9.56
C ASP A 179 -15.19 -12.07 8.41
N SER A 180 -14.91 -10.81 8.06
CA SER A 180 -14.11 -10.46 6.89
C SER A 180 -12.67 -10.99 6.98
N VAL A 181 -12.08 -10.97 8.18
CA VAL A 181 -10.74 -11.52 8.44
C VAL A 181 -10.75 -13.05 8.33
N GLU A 182 -11.73 -13.73 8.91
CA GLU A 182 -11.90 -15.18 8.82
C GLU A 182 -12.18 -15.63 7.40
N THR A 183 -13.00 -14.87 6.67
CA THR A 183 -13.30 -15.06 5.26
C THR A 183 -12.03 -15.00 4.43
N TYR A 184 -11.19 -13.98 4.65
CA TYR A 184 -9.89 -13.89 3.98
C TYR A 184 -8.97 -15.05 4.37
N ALA A 185 -8.90 -15.39 5.66
CA ALA A 185 -8.06 -16.48 6.16
C ALA A 185 -8.45 -17.84 5.56
N ARG A 186 -9.74 -18.09 5.31
CA ARG A 186 -10.20 -19.28 4.57
C ARG A 186 -9.70 -19.27 3.14
N ARG A 187 -9.61 -18.10 2.49
CA ARG A 187 -9.28 -17.93 1.07
C ARG A 187 -7.77 -17.93 0.77
N SER A 188 -6.94 -17.45 1.69
CA SER A 188 -5.52 -17.17 1.44
C SER A 188 -4.62 -17.49 2.64
N THR A 189 -3.37 -17.85 2.34
CA THR A 189 -2.27 -17.92 3.31
C THR A 189 -1.36 -16.69 3.27
N LYS A 190 -1.57 -15.78 2.31
CA LYS A 190 -0.91 -14.47 2.27
C LYS A 190 -1.43 -13.58 3.42
N PRO A 191 -0.63 -12.64 3.91
CA PRO A 191 -1.07 -11.62 4.87
C PRO A 191 -2.00 -10.58 4.23
#